data_AF-A0A543PAT9-F1
#
_entry.id   AF-A0A543PAT9-F1
#
_cell.length_a   1.000
_cell.length_b   1.000
_cell.length_c   1.000
_cell.angle_alpha   90.00
_cell.angle_beta   90.00
_cell.angle_gamma   90.00
#
_symmetry.space_group_name_H-M   'P 1'
#
loop_
_entity.id
_entity.type
_entity.pdbx_description
1 polymer ?
#
loop_
_entity_poly.entity_id
_entity_poly.type
_entity_poly.pdbx_seq_one_letter_code
_entity_poly.pdbx_strand_id
1 'polypeptide(L)'
;MNLGPMEIGLILLAILLLFGYKKLPDASRSLGRSLRIFKGEMKGMKDDDAPDGQATGAAPGRGTILPAATVPGHPADVGTSGTAAPANRTPSADVDGAR
;
A
#
# COMPACT_ATOMS: atom_id res chain seq x y z
N MET A 1 14.16 39.35 -12.80
CA MET A 1 12.94 38.52 -12.95
C MET A 1 12.85 37.66 -11.72
N ASN A 2 12.10 38.09 -10.72
CA ASN A 2 12.09 37.45 -9.41
C ASN A 2 11.18 36.23 -9.48
N LEU A 3 11.72 35.03 -9.26
CA LEU A 3 10.90 33.85 -8.97
C LEU A 3 10.31 34.04 -7.58
N GLY A 4 9.19 34.76 -7.54
CA GLY A 4 8.47 34.98 -6.31
C GLY A 4 7.76 33.71 -5.85
N PRO A 5 7.28 33.69 -4.60
CA PRO A 5 6.38 32.65 -4.13
C PRO A 5 5.18 32.43 -5.05
N MET A 6 4.75 33.48 -5.77
CA MET A 6 3.67 33.42 -6.76
C MET A 6 4.01 32.55 -7.98
N GLU A 7 5.15 32.76 -8.65
CA GLU A 7 5.61 31.90 -9.75
C GLU A 7 5.79 30.45 -9.31
N ILE A 8 6.38 30.22 -8.13
CA ILE A 8 6.60 28.87 -7.60
C ILE A 8 5.25 28.17 -7.38
N GLY A 9 4.26 28.88 -6.81
CA GLY A 9 2.91 28.35 -6.65
C GLY A 9 2.26 27.94 -7.97
N LEU A 10 2.43 28.75 -9.02
CA LEU A 10 1.93 28.47 -10.36
C LEU A 10 2.56 27.21 -10.98
N ILE A 11 3.87 27.02 -10.79
CA ILE A 11 4.57 25.82 -11.25
C ILE A 11 4.09 24.58 -10.50
N LEU A 12 3.95 24.65 -9.17
CA LEU A 12 3.41 23.54 -8.38
C LEU A 12 1.99 23.18 -8.84
N LEU A 13 1.15 24.18 -9.10
CA LEU A 13 -0.20 23.98 -9.61
C LEU A 13 -0.17 23.27 -10.97
N ALA A 14 0.69 23.69 -11.89
CA ALA A 14 0.85 23.06 -13.20
C ALA A 14 1.27 21.57 -13.09
N ILE A 15 2.24 21.27 -12.22
CA ILE A 15 2.68 19.90 -11.93
C ILE A 15 1.53 19.09 -11.31
N LEU A 16 0.76 19.68 -10.40
CA LEU A 16 -0.39 19.02 -9.77
C LEU A 16 -1.50 18.71 -10.77
N LEU A 17 -1.69 19.54 -11.79
CA LEU A 17 -2.64 19.29 -12.88
C LEU A 17 -2.14 18.17 -13.81
N LEU A 18 -0.85 18.16 -14.15
CA LEU A 18 -0.27 17.18 -15.08
C LEU A 18 -0.13 15.79 -14.47
N PHE A 19 0.38 15.72 -13.23
CA PHE A 19 0.62 14.47 -12.52
C PHE A 19 -0.57 14.06 -11.63
N GLY A 20 -1.42 15.01 -11.23
CA GLY A 20 -2.52 14.79 -10.30
C GLY A 20 -2.10 14.93 -8.83
N TYR A 21 -3.05 15.37 -7.99
CA TYR A 21 -2.83 15.58 -6.55
C TYR A 21 -2.40 14.32 -5.78
N LYS A 22 -2.72 13.14 -6.30
CA LYS A 22 -2.42 11.85 -5.66
C LYS A 22 -1.05 11.29 -6.04
N LYS A 23 -0.43 11.77 -7.13
CA LYS A 23 0.89 11.29 -7.61
C LYS A 23 2.07 12.06 -7.03
N LEU A 24 1.92 13.34 -6.69
CA LEU A 24 2.95 14.09 -5.94
C LEU A 24 3.31 13.47 -4.59
N PRO A 25 2.37 13.12 -3.70
CA PRO A 25 2.71 12.51 -2.40
C PRO A 25 3.30 11.11 -2.57
N ASP A 26 2.87 10.37 -3.58
CA ASP A 26 3.36 9.01 -3.84
C ASP A 26 4.81 9.03 -4.38
N ALA A 27 5.07 9.87 -5.39
CA ALA A 27 6.40 10.08 -5.95
C ALA A 27 7.37 10.69 -4.93
N SER A 28 6.94 11.67 -4.14
CA SER A 28 7.79 12.26 -3.09
C SER A 28 8.10 11.27 -1.96
N ARG A 29 7.18 10.35 -1.62
CA ARG A 29 7.43 9.30 -0.61
C ARG A 29 8.40 8.22 -1.09
N SER A 30 8.39 7.85 -2.36
CA SER A 30 9.37 6.89 -2.91
C SER A 30 10.73 7.56 -3.09
N LEU A 31 10.77 8.76 -3.67
CA LEU A 31 11.99 9.56 -3.84
C LEU A 31 12.61 9.95 -2.50
N GLY A 32 11.80 10.29 -1.49
CA GLY A 32 12.27 10.64 -0.15
C GLY A 32 12.88 9.45 0.60
N ARG A 33 12.39 8.23 0.38
CA ARG A 33 13.02 7.01 0.93
C ARG A 33 14.41 6.79 0.31
N SER A 34 14.53 6.87 -1.01
CA SER A 34 15.82 6.74 -1.69
C SER A 34 16.80 7.83 -1.29
N LEU A 35 16.31 9.08 -1.17
CA LEU A 35 17.13 10.21 -0.75
C LEU A 35 17.57 10.11 0.71
N ARG A 36 16.76 9.54 1.60
CA ARG A 36 17.13 9.33 3.02
C ARG A 36 18.26 8.32 3.16
N ILE A 37 18.21 7.22 2.40
CA ILE A 37 19.27 6.21 2.38
C ILE A 37 20.55 6.85 1.86
N PHE A 38 20.47 7.52 0.70
CA PHE A 38 21.60 8.23 0.11
C PHE A 38 22.17 9.32 1.04
N LYS A 39 21.31 10.09 1.71
CA LYS A 39 21.72 11.12 2.69
C LYS A 39 22.42 10.49 3.90
N GLY A 40 22.00 9.33 4.36
CA GLY A 40 22.62 8.61 5.48
C GLY A 40 24.00 8.07 5.11
N GLU A 41 24.13 7.43 3.95
CA GLU A 41 25.42 6.95 3.41
C GLU A 41 26.38 8.11 3.15
N MET A 42 25.88 9.22 2.58
CA MET A 42 26.68 10.40 2.28
C MET A 42 27.02 11.24 3.52
N LYS A 43 26.24 11.10 4.60
CA LYS A 43 26.50 11.73 5.91
C LYS A 43 27.60 10.96 6.66
N GLY A 44 27.65 9.64 6.57
CA GLY A 44 28.79 8.85 7.08
C GLY A 44 30.16 9.27 6.51
N MET A 45 30.22 9.66 5.23
CA MET A 45 31.44 10.22 4.62
C MET A 45 31.76 11.67 5.03
N LYS A 46 30.78 12.37 5.61
CA LYS A 46 30.85 13.78 6.01
C LYS A 46 31.09 13.95 7.52
N ASP A 47 30.70 12.95 8.30
CA ASP A 47 30.72 12.95 9.77
C ASP A 47 31.97 12.29 10.36
N ASP A 48 32.89 11.76 9.55
CA ASP A 48 34.23 11.36 10.03
C ASP A 48 34.99 12.52 10.72
N ASP A 49 34.44 13.75 10.70
CA ASP A 49 34.93 14.95 11.40
C ASP A 49 34.00 15.53 12.52
N ALA A 50 32.85 14.93 12.90
CA ALA A 50 32.00 15.50 13.98
C ALA A 50 31.10 14.50 14.76
N PRO A 51 31.00 14.59 16.10
CA PRO A 51 30.15 13.69 16.90
C PRO A 51 28.65 14.04 16.79
N ASP A 52 27.84 12.99 16.60
CA ASP A 52 26.46 12.98 16.12
C ASP A 52 25.36 13.53 17.05
N GLY A 53 24.42 14.25 16.42
CA GLY A 53 23.12 14.63 16.97
C GLY A 53 21.95 14.06 16.15
N GLN A 54 21.38 12.97 16.66
CA GLN A 54 19.96 12.55 16.61
C GLN A 54 19.11 12.95 15.39
N ALA A 55 18.69 11.94 14.60
CA ALA A 55 17.56 12.06 13.67
C ALA A 55 16.54 10.91 13.87
N THR A 56 15.72 11.05 14.90
CA THR A 56 14.48 10.29 15.09
C THR A 56 13.44 10.76 14.06
N GLY A 57 13.49 10.20 12.85
CA GLY A 57 12.58 10.56 11.76
C GLY A 57 11.39 9.60 11.63
N ALA A 58 10.29 9.97 12.31
CA ALA A 58 8.89 9.54 12.23
C ALA A 58 8.47 8.55 11.13
N ALA A 59 7.79 7.47 11.57
CA ALA A 59 6.97 6.61 10.72
C ALA A 59 5.49 7.04 10.79
N PRO A 60 4.87 7.49 9.68
CA PRO A 60 3.42 7.46 9.53
C PRO A 60 3.08 6.35 8.54
N GLY A 61 2.95 5.13 9.07
CA GLY A 61 2.58 3.94 8.32
C GLY A 61 1.76 3.03 9.20
N ARG A 62 0.57 3.49 9.58
CA ARG A 62 -0.46 2.68 10.24
C ARG A 62 -0.97 1.67 9.20
N GLY A 63 -0.18 0.63 8.94
CA GLY A 63 -0.59 -0.58 8.25
C GLY A 63 -1.26 -1.49 9.26
N THR A 64 -2.55 -1.67 9.12
CA THR A 64 -3.35 -2.66 9.84
C THR A 64 -2.72 -4.05 9.70
N ILE A 65 -2.17 -4.59 10.79
CA ILE A 65 -2.14 -6.04 11.08
C ILE A 65 -2.02 -6.23 12.59
N LEU A 66 -3.13 -6.60 13.24
CA LEU A 66 -3.10 -7.28 14.54
C LEU A 66 -3.56 -8.71 14.30
N PRO A 67 -2.70 -9.74 14.45
CA PRO A 67 -3.14 -11.10 14.66
C PRO A 67 -3.52 -11.22 16.14
N ALA A 68 -4.78 -10.89 16.48
CA ALA A 68 -5.31 -11.21 17.79
C ALA A 68 -5.86 -12.64 17.74
N ALA A 69 -5.02 -13.60 18.12
CA ALA A 69 -5.49 -14.91 18.52
C ALA A 69 -6.49 -14.74 19.67
N THR A 70 -7.75 -15.15 19.46
CA THR A 70 -8.72 -15.37 20.54
C THR A 70 -9.43 -16.68 20.25
N VAL A 71 -8.89 -17.75 20.84
CA VAL A 71 -9.62 -18.97 21.18
C VAL A 71 -9.89 -18.85 22.68
N PRO A 72 -11.15 -18.81 23.13
CA PRO A 72 -11.72 -20.03 23.72
C PRO A 72 -13.25 -20.18 23.59
N GLY A 73 -13.69 -21.43 23.43
CA GLY A 73 -14.95 -21.93 23.97
C GLY A 73 -16.11 -22.09 22.97
N HIS A 74 -16.33 -23.33 22.53
CA HIS A 74 -17.61 -24.03 22.63
C HIS A 74 -17.36 -25.54 22.55
N PRO A 75 -17.56 -26.32 23.64
CA PRO A 75 -17.74 -27.75 23.55
C PRO A 75 -19.20 -28.07 23.17
N ALA A 76 -19.41 -29.22 22.54
CA ALA A 76 -20.70 -29.89 22.28
C ALA A 76 -21.45 -29.49 21.01
N ASP A 77 -21.16 -30.20 19.91
CA ASP A 77 -22.08 -31.12 19.24
C ASP A 77 -21.39 -31.68 17.99
N VAL A 78 -20.90 -32.92 18.06
CA VAL A 78 -20.52 -33.68 16.85
C VAL A 78 -21.54 -34.79 16.70
N GLY A 79 -22.73 -34.39 16.26
CA GLY A 79 -23.79 -35.27 15.78
C GLY A 79 -23.42 -35.94 14.47
N THR A 80 -22.76 -37.10 14.60
CA THR A 80 -22.95 -38.33 13.80
C THR A 80 -23.88 -38.28 12.57
N SER A 81 -23.27 -38.67 11.44
CA SER A 81 -23.83 -39.53 10.38
C SER A 81 -24.92 -38.96 9.44
N GLY A 82 -24.61 -38.98 8.14
CA GLY A 82 -25.64 -39.28 7.15
C GLY A 82 -25.49 -38.58 5.80
N THR A 83 -25.08 -39.37 4.81
CA THR A 83 -25.88 -39.56 3.59
C THR A 83 -25.77 -38.54 2.45
N ALA A 84 -25.26 -39.11 1.34
CA ALA A 84 -25.68 -38.92 -0.05
C ALA A 84 -25.10 -37.76 -0.89
N ALA A 85 -24.27 -38.20 -1.84
CA ALA A 85 -24.07 -37.58 -3.14
C ALA A 85 -25.37 -37.42 -3.94
N PRO A 86 -25.45 -36.37 -4.76
CA PRO A 86 -25.99 -36.49 -6.13
C PRO A 86 -24.99 -35.82 -7.11
N ALA A 87 -24.35 -36.55 -8.01
CA ALA A 87 -24.90 -36.98 -9.30
C ALA A 87 -25.51 -35.82 -10.11
N ASN A 88 -24.68 -34.91 -10.65
CA ASN A 88 -25.09 -34.07 -11.77
C ASN A 88 -24.54 -34.68 -13.08
N ARG A 89 -25.26 -35.68 -13.58
CA ARG A 89 -25.09 -36.23 -14.92
C ARG A 89 -26.01 -35.43 -15.85
N THR A 90 -25.41 -34.88 -16.90
CA THR A 90 -26.00 -34.16 -18.03
C THR A 90 -27.23 -34.86 -18.64
N PRO A 91 -28.09 -34.08 -19.33
CA PRO A 91 -28.42 -34.52 -20.69
C PRO A 91 -28.45 -33.38 -21.71
N SER A 92 -27.97 -33.75 -22.89
CA SER A 92 -28.10 -33.08 -24.17
C SER A 92 -29.56 -32.95 -24.61
N ALA A 93 -29.95 -31.78 -25.10
CA ALA A 93 -31.06 -31.42 -26.01
C ALA A 93 -30.97 -29.88 -26.14
N ASP A 94 -31.02 -29.20 -27.28
CA ASP A 94 -31.94 -29.22 -28.41
C ASP A 94 -31.37 -28.13 -29.36
N VAL A 95 -30.90 -28.39 -30.58
CA VAL A 95 -31.64 -28.39 -31.84
C VAL A 95 -32.63 -27.21 -32.02
N ASP A 96 -32.46 -26.54 -33.18
CA ASP A 96 -33.47 -25.79 -33.95
C ASP A 96 -33.73 -24.28 -33.74
N GLY A 97 -33.90 -23.59 -34.88
CA GLY A 97 -34.65 -22.34 -35.00
C GLY A 97 -33.80 -21.06 -35.08
N ALA A 98 -33.22 -20.73 -36.24
CA ALA A 98 -33.88 -19.88 -37.23
C ALA A 98 -34.48 -18.58 -36.66
N ARG A 99 -33.74 -17.47 -36.79
CA ARG A 99 -34.24 -16.12 -37.12
C ARG A 99 -33.09 -15.16 -37.40
#